data_AF-A0A970V2H2-F1
#
_entry.id   AF-A0A970V2H2-F1
#
_cell.length_a   1.000
_cell.length_b   1.000
_cell.length_c   1.000
_cell.angle_alpha   90.00
_cell.angle_beta   90.00
_cell.angle_gamma   90.00
#
_symmetry.space_group_name_H-M   'P 1'
#
loop_
_entity.id
_entity.type
_entity.pdbx_description
1 polymer ?
#
loop_
_entity_poly.entity_id
_entity_poly.type
_entity_poly.pdbx_seq_one_letter_code
_entity_poly.pdbx_strand_id
1 'polypeptide(L)'
;MQSQDTARSLSRRCHHGNVEALHTLLLGSADGLYSAALGASPDEAQAEELAVQTWETYLGSLGRRRPAPNAELALQRALGVEIAGEVGAAAADRAVRMWAEVDTRALVPAPASLIERLEELSRAMAPTIARRARQRRWLVWTGRAFLAACLVGLLLLGAEAVDQLLAGRARQVQYAALRQRVQAERLTWVVREALLDLGDPQGADRYEAALLAQVALLLEDIVADPSLSRESLRPLQQRIAQNDLLWRLREATQEAEPGQHSKLAQVTLLLEEAQNL
;
A
#
# COMPACT_ATOMS: atom_id res chain seq x y z
N MET A 1 -23.35 13.90 -27.32
CA MET A 1 -22.16 13.21 -26.76
C MET A 1 -20.86 13.65 -27.43
N GLN A 2 -20.79 13.73 -28.77
CA GLN A 2 -19.58 14.13 -29.51
C GLN A 2 -19.03 15.53 -29.19
N SER A 3 -19.88 16.52 -28.86
CA SER A 3 -19.43 17.89 -28.54
C SER A 3 -18.73 18.03 -27.18
N GLN A 4 -19.02 17.14 -26.23
CA GLN A 4 -18.38 17.18 -24.90
C GLN A 4 -16.97 16.58 -24.93
N ASP A 5 -16.76 15.58 -25.78
CA ASP A 5 -15.44 14.94 -25.91
C ASP A 5 -14.45 15.84 -26.68
N THR A 6 -14.94 16.62 -27.65
CA THR A 6 -14.13 17.64 -28.33
C THR A 6 -13.72 18.76 -27.38
N ALA A 7 -14.65 19.30 -26.57
CA ALA A 7 -14.36 20.33 -25.58
C ALA A 7 -13.36 19.86 -24.51
N ARG A 8 -13.51 18.63 -24.01
CA ARG A 8 -12.56 18.02 -23.06
C ARG A 8 -11.19 17.77 -23.69
N SER A 9 -11.16 17.39 -24.97
CA SER A 9 -9.90 17.19 -25.71
C SER A 9 -9.17 18.53 -25.90
N LEU A 10 -9.88 19.58 -26.31
CA LEU A 10 -9.34 20.93 -26.45
C LEU A 10 -8.76 21.44 -25.11
N SER A 11 -9.55 21.39 -24.03
CA SER A 11 -9.12 21.79 -22.69
C SER A 11 -7.86 21.05 -22.22
N ARG A 12 -7.80 19.73 -22.44
CA ARG A 12 -6.61 18.94 -22.15
C ARG A 12 -5.42 19.44 -22.97
N ARG A 13 -5.55 19.65 -24.28
CA ARG A 13 -4.44 20.13 -25.12
C ARG A 13 -3.94 21.52 -24.70
N CYS A 14 -4.83 22.44 -24.35
CA CYS A 14 -4.45 23.75 -23.78
C CYS A 14 -3.65 23.59 -22.47
N HIS A 15 -4.08 22.68 -21.58
CA HIS A 15 -3.36 22.39 -20.33
C HIS A 15 -1.98 21.76 -20.53
N HIS A 16 -1.65 21.29 -21.74
CA HIS A 16 -0.31 20.79 -22.09
C HIS A 16 0.53 21.82 -22.86
N GLY A 17 0.02 23.04 -23.06
CA GLY A 17 0.73 24.09 -23.79
C GLY A 17 0.78 23.83 -25.30
N ASN A 18 -0.20 23.14 -25.87
CA ASN A 18 -0.31 22.99 -27.33
C ASN A 18 -0.78 24.32 -27.92
N VAL A 19 0.05 24.93 -28.76
CA VAL A 19 -0.19 26.25 -29.38
C VAL A 19 -1.43 26.24 -30.28
N GLU A 20 -1.62 25.22 -31.11
CA GLU A 20 -2.79 25.12 -32.00
C GLU A 20 -4.10 25.03 -31.20
N ALA A 21 -4.08 24.33 -30.07
CA ALA A 21 -5.25 24.23 -29.20
C ALA A 21 -5.57 25.57 -28.51
N LEU A 22 -4.55 26.32 -28.09
CA LEU A 22 -4.71 27.66 -27.54
C LEU A 22 -5.26 28.62 -28.62
N HIS A 23 -4.72 28.55 -29.83
CA HIS A 23 -5.20 29.33 -30.97
C HIS A 23 -6.66 28.98 -31.32
N THR A 24 -7.01 27.69 -31.36
CA THR A 24 -8.39 27.24 -31.61
C THR A 24 -9.35 27.76 -30.54
N LEU A 25 -8.94 27.73 -29.27
CA LEU A 25 -9.74 28.28 -28.17
C LEU A 25 -9.90 29.79 -28.34
N LEU A 26 -8.81 30.51 -28.62
CA LEU A 26 -8.81 31.95 -28.80
C LEU A 26 -9.79 32.37 -29.91
N LEU A 27 -9.68 31.79 -31.11
CA LEU A 27 -10.59 32.11 -32.22
C LEU A 27 -12.04 31.77 -31.91
N GLY A 28 -12.31 30.71 -31.15
CA GLY A 28 -13.66 30.33 -30.76
C GLY A 28 -14.26 31.21 -29.65
N SER A 29 -13.45 32.00 -28.95
CA SER A 29 -13.84 32.73 -27.73
C SER A 29 -13.57 34.23 -27.75
N ALA A 30 -12.79 34.73 -28.72
CA ALA A 30 -12.33 36.12 -28.75
C ALA A 30 -13.48 37.13 -28.78
N ASP A 31 -14.47 36.92 -29.65
CA ASP A 31 -15.62 37.83 -29.77
C ASP A 31 -16.48 37.82 -28.50
N GLY A 32 -16.66 36.66 -27.88
CA GLY A 32 -17.38 36.51 -26.61
C GLY A 32 -16.66 37.19 -25.46
N LEU A 33 -15.34 37.00 -25.37
CA LEU A 33 -14.46 37.63 -24.39
C LEU A 33 -14.48 39.15 -24.53
N TYR A 34 -14.30 39.66 -25.75
CA TYR A 34 -14.28 41.10 -26.02
C TYR A 34 -15.65 41.74 -25.78
N SER A 35 -16.74 41.15 -26.27
CA SER A 35 -18.09 41.68 -26.06
C SER A 35 -18.46 41.77 -24.58
N ALA A 36 -18.11 40.73 -23.80
CA ALA A 36 -18.39 40.71 -22.37
C ALA A 36 -17.52 41.70 -21.59
N ALA A 37 -16.25 41.87 -21.98
CA ALA A 37 -15.38 42.90 -21.41
C ALA A 37 -15.90 44.31 -21.75
N LEU A 38 -16.27 44.55 -23.00
CA LEU A 38 -16.82 45.83 -23.47
C LEU A 38 -18.13 46.20 -22.76
N GLY A 39 -19.00 45.23 -22.47
CA GLY A 39 -20.22 45.45 -21.70
C GLY A 39 -19.99 45.79 -20.22
N ALA A 40 -18.79 45.52 -19.69
CA ALA A 40 -18.40 45.81 -18.30
C ALA A 40 -17.50 47.05 -18.18
N SER A 41 -16.82 47.44 -19.25
CA SER A 41 -15.86 48.54 -19.30
C SER A 41 -16.50 49.86 -19.78
N PRO A 42 -15.96 51.02 -19.38
CA PRO A 42 -16.49 52.32 -19.79
C PRO A 42 -16.04 52.76 -21.20
N ASP A 43 -14.95 52.18 -21.72
CA ASP A 43 -14.41 52.46 -23.05
C ASP A 43 -13.78 51.19 -23.68
N GLU A 44 -13.46 51.27 -24.97
CA GLU A 44 -12.84 50.16 -25.72
C GLU A 44 -11.44 49.81 -25.22
N ALA A 45 -10.66 50.80 -24.77
CA ALA A 45 -9.29 50.58 -24.32
C ALA A 45 -9.23 49.73 -23.03
N GLN A 46 -10.10 50.03 -22.07
CA GLN A 46 -10.26 49.26 -20.85
C GLN A 46 -10.88 47.88 -21.11
N ALA A 47 -11.74 47.74 -22.12
CA ALA A 47 -12.26 46.44 -22.54
C ALA A 47 -11.14 45.54 -23.10
N GLU A 48 -10.25 46.09 -23.93
CA GLU A 48 -9.08 45.36 -24.44
C GLU A 48 -8.13 44.96 -23.31
N GLU A 49 -7.83 45.85 -22.37
CA GLU A 49 -6.94 45.56 -21.25
C GLU A 49 -7.50 44.48 -20.33
N LEU A 50 -8.80 44.56 -20.01
CA LEU A 50 -9.51 43.53 -19.23
C LEU A 50 -9.50 42.16 -19.94
N ALA A 51 -9.69 42.14 -21.27
CA ALA A 51 -9.61 40.91 -22.05
C ALA A 51 -8.20 40.30 -22.03
N VAL A 52 -7.15 41.13 -22.16
CA VAL A 52 -5.74 40.72 -22.05
C VAL A 52 -5.44 40.16 -20.66
N GLN A 53 -5.79 40.88 -19.60
CA GLN A 53 -5.57 40.45 -18.21
C GLN A 53 -6.28 39.14 -17.91
N THR A 54 -7.54 39.02 -18.34
CA THR A 54 -8.31 37.77 -18.22
C THR A 54 -7.61 36.60 -18.89
N TRP A 55 -7.11 36.80 -20.11
CA TRP A 55 -6.41 35.78 -20.86
C TRP A 55 -5.08 35.39 -20.20
N GLU A 56 -4.31 36.36 -19.71
CA GLU A 56 -3.08 36.12 -18.96
C GLU A 56 -3.33 35.32 -17.67
N THR A 57 -4.32 35.71 -16.87
CA THR A 57 -4.72 34.99 -15.66
C THR A 57 -5.13 33.55 -16.01
N TYR A 58 -5.92 33.38 -17.07
CA TYR A 58 -6.34 32.07 -17.55
C TYR A 58 -5.14 31.21 -17.94
N LEU A 59 -4.25 31.69 -18.82
CA LEU A 59 -3.02 31.00 -19.24
C LEU A 59 -2.09 30.70 -18.05
N GLY A 60 -2.02 31.62 -17.08
CA GLY A 60 -1.28 31.46 -15.82
C GLY A 60 -1.78 30.28 -14.98
N SER A 61 -3.07 29.97 -15.05
CA SER A 61 -3.69 28.84 -14.34
C SER A 61 -3.44 27.48 -15.04
N LEU A 62 -3.20 27.49 -16.35
CA LEU A 62 -3.00 26.27 -17.15
C LEU A 62 -1.73 25.51 -16.72
N GLY A 63 -1.81 24.18 -16.78
CA GLY A 63 -0.73 23.28 -16.40
C GLY A 63 -0.52 23.11 -14.88
N ARG A 64 -1.05 24.04 -14.05
CA ARG A 64 -1.01 23.93 -12.57
C ARG A 64 -2.13 23.07 -12.02
N ARG A 65 -3.32 23.17 -12.60
CA ARG A 65 -4.55 22.52 -12.12
C ARG A 65 -4.93 21.33 -13.02
N ARG A 66 -5.95 20.57 -12.59
CA ARG A 66 -6.59 19.57 -13.46
C ARG A 66 -7.35 20.30 -14.58
N PRO A 67 -7.33 19.76 -15.81
CA PRO A 67 -8.10 20.33 -16.92
C PRO A 67 -9.58 20.43 -16.56
N ALA A 68 -10.16 21.61 -16.76
CA ALA A 68 -11.59 21.78 -16.69
C ALA A 68 -12.29 20.98 -17.80
N PRO A 69 -13.53 20.51 -17.61
CA PRO A 69 -14.25 19.77 -18.66
C PRO A 69 -14.52 20.62 -19.91
N ASN A 70 -14.66 21.94 -19.76
CA ASN A 70 -14.78 22.90 -20.85
C ASN A 70 -13.81 24.07 -20.61
N ALA A 71 -12.98 24.37 -21.61
CA ALA A 71 -11.97 25.43 -21.56
C ALA A 71 -12.58 26.83 -21.63
N GLU A 72 -13.62 27.00 -22.47
CA GLU A 72 -14.33 28.27 -22.65
C GLU A 72 -15.08 28.66 -21.37
N LEU A 73 -15.78 27.71 -20.76
CA LEU A 73 -16.47 27.96 -19.49
C LEU A 73 -15.48 28.28 -18.34
N ALA A 74 -14.26 27.74 -18.39
CA ALA A 74 -13.22 28.12 -17.44
C ALA A 74 -12.69 29.54 -17.69
N LEU A 75 -12.64 29.98 -18.95
CA LEU A 75 -12.28 31.33 -19.34
C LEU A 75 -13.37 32.35 -18.98
N GLN A 76 -14.65 32.04 -19.21
CA GLN A 76 -15.79 32.84 -18.75
C GLN A 76 -15.75 33.08 -17.25
N ARG A 77 -15.42 32.04 -16.47
CA ARG A 77 -15.24 32.17 -15.01
C ARG A 77 -14.05 33.05 -14.64
N ALA A 78 -12.95 32.99 -15.40
CA ALA A 78 -11.81 33.88 -15.18
C ALA A 78 -12.21 35.35 -15.42
N LEU A 79 -12.91 35.63 -16.53
CA LEU A 79 -13.44 36.96 -16.83
C LEU A 79 -14.36 37.46 -15.71
N GLY A 80 -15.30 36.62 -15.27
CA GLY A 80 -16.21 36.98 -14.17
C GLY A 80 -15.47 37.29 -12.87
N VAL A 81 -14.34 36.65 -12.59
CA VAL A 81 -13.51 36.95 -11.41
C VAL A 81 -12.81 38.30 -11.56
N GLU A 82 -12.22 38.59 -12.72
CA GLU A 82 -11.56 39.89 -12.98
C GLU A 82 -12.57 41.04 -12.89
N ILE A 83 -13.72 40.94 -13.58
CA ILE A 83 -14.78 41.96 -13.54
C ILE A 83 -15.35 42.12 -12.13
N ALA A 84 -15.52 41.03 -11.38
CA ALA A 84 -16.02 41.12 -10.00
C ALA A 84 -15.04 41.85 -9.08
N GLY A 85 -13.73 41.74 -9.35
CA GLY A 85 -12.68 42.45 -8.62
C GLY A 85 -12.64 43.95 -8.91
N GLU A 86 -12.86 44.35 -10.17
CA GLU A 86 -12.72 45.74 -10.60
C GLU A 86 -14.02 46.54 -10.57
N VAL A 87 -15.12 45.96 -11.06
CA VAL A 87 -16.41 46.63 -11.26
C VAL A 87 -17.46 46.16 -10.25
N GLY A 88 -17.41 44.88 -9.89
CA GLY A 88 -18.28 44.26 -8.88
C GLY A 88 -19.11 43.08 -9.39
N ALA A 89 -19.63 42.29 -8.44
CA ALA A 89 -20.25 40.99 -8.70
C ALA A 89 -21.47 41.06 -9.66
N ALA A 90 -22.28 42.11 -9.58
CA ALA A 90 -23.45 42.26 -10.45
C ALA A 90 -23.07 42.52 -11.91
N ALA A 91 -21.96 43.23 -12.16
CA ALA A 91 -21.44 43.44 -13.51
C ALA A 91 -20.84 42.16 -14.09
N ALA A 92 -20.10 41.42 -13.27
CA ALA A 92 -19.54 40.13 -13.64
C ALA A 92 -20.61 39.11 -14.06
N ASP A 93 -21.69 38.99 -13.27
CA ASP A 93 -22.78 38.06 -13.59
C ASP A 93 -23.47 38.45 -14.90
N ARG A 94 -23.71 39.74 -15.16
CA ARG A 94 -24.27 40.21 -16.44
C ARG A 94 -23.33 39.89 -17.62
N ALA A 95 -22.04 40.14 -17.48
CA ALA A 95 -21.05 39.90 -18.54
C ALA A 95 -20.92 38.39 -18.87
N VAL A 96 -20.90 37.53 -17.84
CA VAL A 96 -20.84 36.07 -18.03
C VAL A 96 -22.11 35.54 -18.69
N ARG A 97 -23.29 36.03 -18.28
CA ARG A 97 -24.57 35.67 -18.92
C ARG A 97 -24.63 36.16 -20.36
N MET A 98 -24.16 37.38 -20.63
CA MET A 98 -24.09 37.92 -21.99
C MET A 98 -23.27 36.99 -22.90
N TRP A 99 -22.10 36.54 -22.47
CA TRP A 99 -21.33 35.58 -23.25
C TRP A 99 -22.07 34.22 -23.37
N ALA A 100 -22.67 33.71 -22.29
CA ALA A 100 -23.30 32.39 -22.30
C ALA A 100 -24.62 32.32 -23.11
N GLU A 101 -25.37 33.42 -23.20
CA GLU A 101 -26.75 33.44 -23.71
C GLU A 101 -26.89 34.15 -25.08
N VAL A 102 -25.89 34.91 -25.52
CA VAL A 102 -25.98 35.69 -26.76
C VAL A 102 -25.78 34.79 -28.00
N ASP A 103 -26.72 34.91 -28.95
CA ASP A 103 -26.55 34.37 -30.30
C ASP A 103 -25.27 34.98 -30.89
N THR A 104 -24.33 34.13 -31.33
CA THR A 104 -23.01 34.52 -31.87
C THR A 104 -23.03 35.69 -32.86
N ARG A 105 -24.17 35.95 -33.52
CA ARG A 105 -24.39 37.07 -34.45
C ARG A 105 -24.55 38.45 -33.81
N ALA A 106 -24.82 38.51 -32.51
CA ALA A 106 -24.95 39.76 -31.74
C ALA A 106 -23.68 40.09 -30.91
N LEU A 107 -22.63 39.28 -31.03
CA LEU A 107 -21.33 39.59 -30.46
C LEU A 107 -20.64 40.69 -31.28
N VAL A 108 -19.99 41.62 -30.58
CA VAL A 108 -19.09 42.59 -31.19
C VAL A 108 -17.80 41.84 -31.56
N PRO A 109 -17.38 41.88 -32.84
CA PRO A 109 -16.17 41.21 -33.26
C PRO A 109 -14.96 41.84 -32.57
N ALA A 110 -14.05 40.99 -32.07
CA ALA A 110 -12.83 41.46 -31.44
C ALA A 110 -11.92 42.16 -32.46
N PRO A 111 -11.30 43.31 -32.11
CA PRO A 111 -10.38 43.99 -33.01
C PRO A 111 -9.16 43.10 -33.30
N ALA A 112 -8.67 43.15 -34.55
CA ALA A 112 -7.56 42.29 -34.99
C ALA A 112 -6.29 42.48 -34.15
N SER A 113 -6.01 43.71 -33.70
CA SER A 113 -4.91 44.06 -32.80
C SER A 113 -4.99 43.32 -31.46
N LEU A 114 -6.20 43.15 -30.91
CA LEU A 114 -6.42 42.39 -29.68
C LEU A 114 -6.14 40.90 -29.92
N ILE A 115 -6.66 40.33 -31.02
CA ILE A 115 -6.45 38.92 -31.35
C ILE A 115 -4.95 38.63 -31.50
N GLU A 116 -4.20 39.49 -32.21
CA GLU A 116 -2.75 39.36 -32.39
C GLU A 116 -2.00 39.38 -31.05
N ARG A 117 -2.36 40.31 -30.14
CA ARG A 117 -1.79 40.38 -28.78
C ARG A 117 -2.06 39.11 -27.98
N LEU A 118 -3.30 38.63 -27.98
CA LEU A 118 -3.69 37.41 -27.25
C LEU A 118 -3.00 36.16 -27.83
N GLU A 119 -2.78 36.13 -29.14
CA GLU A 119 -2.05 35.05 -29.80
C GLU A 119 -0.54 35.08 -29.46
N GLU A 120 0.07 36.26 -29.42
CA GLU A 120 1.45 36.44 -28.98
C GLU A 120 1.64 35.96 -27.53
N LEU A 121 0.73 36.35 -26.63
CA LEU A 121 0.71 35.88 -25.25
C LEU A 121 0.57 34.36 -25.16
N SER A 122 -0.32 33.77 -25.97
CA SER A 122 -0.51 32.31 -26.03
C SER A 122 0.78 31.59 -26.44
N ARG A 123 1.47 32.09 -27.46
CA ARG A 123 2.74 31.55 -27.94
C ARG A 123 3.85 31.69 -26.89
N ALA A 124 3.95 32.86 -26.25
CA ALA A 124 4.94 33.12 -25.21
C ALA A 124 4.74 32.23 -23.96
N MET A 125 3.49 31.99 -23.56
CA MET A 125 3.16 31.22 -22.36
C MET A 125 3.14 29.70 -22.58
N ALA A 126 2.92 29.22 -23.81
CA ALA A 126 2.88 27.81 -24.16
C ALA A 126 4.02 26.95 -23.57
N PRO A 127 5.33 27.31 -23.69
CA PRO A 127 6.41 26.52 -23.11
C PRO A 127 6.33 26.44 -21.58
N THR A 128 5.91 27.52 -20.93
CA THR A 128 5.75 27.58 -19.47
C THR A 128 4.60 26.69 -19.00
N ILE A 129 3.48 26.68 -19.73
CA ILE A 129 2.34 25.80 -19.47
C ILE A 129 2.75 24.34 -19.63
N ALA A 130 3.46 24.01 -20.71
CA ALA A 130 3.96 22.66 -20.97
C ALA A 130 4.90 22.17 -19.85
N ARG A 131 5.81 23.02 -19.36
CA ARG A 131 6.70 22.71 -18.23
C ARG A 131 5.92 22.39 -16.96
N ARG A 132 4.94 23.21 -16.60
CA ARG A 132 4.07 22.99 -15.42
C ARG A 132 3.30 21.68 -15.53
N ALA A 133 2.75 21.39 -16.72
CA ALA A 133 2.02 20.15 -16.98
C ALA A 133 2.92 18.90 -16.82
N ARG A 134 4.17 18.95 -17.30
CA ARG A 134 5.16 17.89 -17.11
C ARG A 134 5.51 17.69 -15.64
N GLN A 135 5.77 18.79 -14.91
CA GLN A 135 6.08 18.73 -13.48
C GLN A 135 4.94 18.10 -12.67
N ARG A 136 3.70 18.49 -12.94
CA ARG A 136 2.53 17.89 -12.28
C ARG A 136 2.41 16.39 -12.58
N ARG A 137 2.61 15.98 -13.84
CA ARG A 137 2.61 14.54 -14.18
C ARG A 137 3.67 13.83 -13.35
N TRP A 138 4.90 14.33 -13.32
CA TRP A 138 6.00 13.74 -12.56
C TRP A 138 5.63 13.55 -11.08
N LEU A 139 5.09 14.58 -10.41
CA LEU A 139 4.63 14.50 -9.02
C LEU A 139 3.53 13.46 -8.78
N VAL A 140 2.58 13.33 -9.72
CA VAL A 140 1.52 12.32 -9.61
C VAL A 140 2.08 10.91 -9.77
N TRP A 141 3.03 10.72 -10.69
CA TRP A 141 3.67 9.43 -10.91
C TRP A 141 4.54 9.01 -9.73
N THR A 142 5.35 9.93 -9.18
CA THR A 142 6.18 9.63 -8.00
C THR A 142 5.33 9.33 -6.77
N GLY A 143 4.25 10.09 -6.53
CA GLY A 143 3.33 9.82 -5.43
C GLY A 143 2.63 8.45 -5.57
N ARG A 144 2.24 8.07 -6.79
CA ARG A 144 1.67 6.74 -7.06
C ARG A 144 2.67 5.60 -6.86
N ALA A 145 3.90 5.78 -7.31
CA ALA A 145 4.96 4.80 -7.12
C ALA A 145 5.26 4.57 -5.63
N PHE A 146 5.29 5.65 -4.84
CA PHE A 146 5.46 5.58 -3.39
C PHE A 146 4.32 4.80 -2.71
N LEU A 147 3.06 5.10 -3.04
CA LEU A 147 1.91 4.37 -2.49
C LEU A 147 1.94 2.88 -2.86
N ALA A 148 2.30 2.55 -4.10
CA ALA A 148 2.45 1.17 -4.52
C ALA A 148 3.55 0.44 -3.72
N ALA A 149 4.69 1.09 -3.50
CA ALA A 149 5.78 0.54 -2.68
C ALA A 149 5.34 0.28 -1.22
N CYS A 150 4.60 1.22 -0.60
CA CYS A 150 4.05 1.03 0.74
C CYS A 150 3.07 -0.16 0.81
N LEU A 151 2.24 -0.33 -0.22
CA LEU A 151 1.26 -1.41 -0.27
C LEU A 151 1.95 -2.78 -0.42
N VAL A 152 3.00 -2.87 -1.26
CA VAL A 152 3.84 -4.08 -1.37
C VAL A 152 4.54 -4.38 -0.04
N GLY A 153 5.10 -3.37 0.64
CA GLY A 153 5.71 -3.55 1.95
C GLY A 153 4.73 -4.10 3.00
N LEU A 154 3.50 -3.59 3.03
CA LEU A 154 2.44 -4.09 3.92
C LEU A 154 2.05 -5.55 3.61
N LEU A 155 1.97 -5.92 2.34
CA LEU A 155 1.66 -7.30 1.93
C LEU A 155 2.77 -8.27 2.35
N LEU A 156 4.04 -7.88 2.19
CA LEU A 156 5.17 -8.70 2.61
C LEU A 156 5.19 -8.91 4.13
N LEU A 157 4.98 -7.85 4.91
CA LEU A 157 4.87 -7.95 6.37
C LEU A 157 3.68 -8.83 6.80
N GLY A 158 2.56 -8.74 6.09
CA GLY A 158 1.40 -9.59 6.33
C GLY A 158 1.69 -11.07 6.04
N ALA A 159 2.39 -11.37 4.94
CA ALA A 159 2.77 -12.73 4.58
C ALA A 159 3.69 -13.37 5.64
N GLU A 160 4.73 -12.65 6.10
CA GLU A 160 5.61 -13.14 7.16
C GLU A 160 4.87 -13.41 8.47
N ALA A 161 3.93 -12.55 8.86
CA ALA A 161 3.12 -12.75 10.05
C ALA A 161 2.21 -13.99 9.93
N VAL A 162 1.63 -14.23 8.75
CA VAL A 162 0.81 -15.41 8.47
C VAL A 162 1.64 -16.69 8.52
N ASP A 163 2.83 -16.69 7.92
CA ASP A 163 3.74 -17.84 7.94
C ASP A 163 4.17 -18.18 9.38
N GLN A 164 4.47 -17.18 10.20
CA GLN A 164 4.78 -17.40 11.63
C GLN A 164 3.60 -17.98 12.41
N LEU A 165 2.38 -17.54 12.12
CA LEU A 165 1.16 -18.07 12.75
C LEU A 165 0.87 -19.52 12.33
N LEU A 166 1.02 -19.84 11.04
CA LEU A 166 0.83 -21.19 10.53
C LEU A 166 1.90 -22.16 11.05
N ALA A 167 3.17 -21.74 11.09
CA ALA A 167 4.24 -22.51 11.68
C ALA A 167 4.02 -22.79 13.18
N GLY A 168 3.51 -21.80 13.93
CA GLY A 168 3.14 -21.96 15.33
C GLY A 168 2.02 -22.99 15.53
N ARG A 169 0.98 -22.95 14.69
CA ARG A 169 -0.14 -23.92 14.73
C ARG A 169 0.32 -25.34 14.38
N ALA A 170 1.17 -25.51 13.37
CA ALA A 170 1.69 -26.82 12.99
C ALA A 170 2.46 -27.48 14.15
N ARG A 171 3.33 -26.73 14.84
CA ARG A 171 4.08 -27.22 16.01
C ARG A 171 3.16 -27.59 17.17
N GLN A 172 2.12 -26.80 17.43
CA GLN A 172 1.12 -27.12 18.46
C GLN A 172 0.43 -28.46 18.21
N VAL A 173 0.07 -28.75 16.95
CA VAL A 173 -0.54 -30.04 16.57
C VAL A 173 0.45 -31.19 16.75
N GLN A 174 1.71 -31.02 16.33
CA GLN A 174 2.75 -32.05 16.50
C GLN A 174 2.99 -32.38 17.97
N TYR A 175 3.05 -31.38 18.85
CA TYR A 175 3.21 -31.60 20.28
C TYR A 175 2.00 -32.23 20.94
N ALA A 176 0.78 -31.84 20.55
CA ALA A 176 -0.43 -32.52 21.02
C ALA A 176 -0.43 -34.01 20.64
N ALA A 177 0.01 -34.34 19.42
CA ALA A 177 0.14 -35.72 18.96
C ALA A 177 1.27 -36.50 19.66
N LEU A 178 2.41 -35.85 19.95
CA LEU A 178 3.48 -36.40 20.77
C LEU A 178 2.96 -36.75 22.17
N ARG A 179 2.31 -35.79 22.85
CA ARG A 179 1.73 -35.96 24.18
C ARG A 179 0.70 -37.10 24.21
N GLN A 180 -0.17 -37.16 23.20
CA GLN A 180 -1.18 -38.22 23.11
C GLN A 180 -0.54 -39.61 22.97
N ARG A 181 0.54 -39.76 22.19
CA ARG A 181 1.27 -41.02 22.07
C ARG A 181 1.92 -41.44 23.40
N VAL A 182 2.60 -40.52 24.08
CA VAL A 182 3.19 -40.79 25.41
C VAL A 182 2.14 -41.27 26.41
N GLN A 183 0.95 -40.67 26.41
CA GLN A 183 -0.16 -41.09 27.26
C GLN A 183 -0.77 -42.44 26.86
N ALA A 184 -1.05 -42.64 25.57
CA ALA A 184 -1.74 -43.83 25.07
C ALA A 184 -0.89 -45.09 25.24
N GLU A 185 0.41 -44.99 25.00
CA GLU A 185 1.37 -46.10 25.09
C GLU A 185 1.93 -46.29 26.50
N ARG A 186 1.52 -45.43 27.46
CA ARG A 186 1.97 -45.44 28.86
C ARG A 186 3.49 -45.50 28.99
N LEU A 187 4.21 -44.74 28.17
CA LEU A 187 5.68 -44.85 28.08
C LEU A 187 6.40 -44.45 29.37
N THR A 188 5.81 -43.53 30.14
CA THR A 188 6.29 -43.24 31.51
C THR A 188 6.28 -44.50 32.39
N TRP A 189 5.26 -45.34 32.27
CA TRP A 189 5.17 -46.60 33.01
C TRP A 189 6.21 -47.61 32.53
N VAL A 190 6.40 -47.72 31.22
CA VAL A 190 7.42 -48.58 30.61
C VAL A 190 8.82 -48.26 31.12
N VAL A 191 9.19 -46.98 31.18
CA VAL A 191 10.51 -46.56 31.66
C VAL A 191 10.66 -46.80 33.17
N ARG A 192 9.57 -46.64 33.94
CA ARG A 192 9.54 -46.96 35.37
C ARG A 192 9.61 -48.47 35.64
N GLU A 193 9.04 -49.30 34.78
CA GLU A 193 9.12 -50.76 34.84
C GLU A 193 10.56 -51.22 34.57
N ALA A 194 11.20 -50.69 33.51
CA ALA A 194 12.61 -50.94 33.23
C ALA A 194 13.53 -50.50 34.38
N LEU A 195 13.21 -49.39 35.07
CA LEU A 195 13.93 -48.95 36.26
C LEU A 195 13.80 -49.94 37.44
N LEU A 196 12.61 -50.55 37.61
CA LEU A 196 12.34 -51.50 38.68
C LEU A 196 12.96 -52.88 38.43
N ASP A 197 13.17 -53.22 37.16
CA ASP A 197 13.80 -54.48 36.74
C ASP A 197 15.34 -54.46 36.91
N LEU A 198 15.94 -53.31 37.25
CA LEU A 198 17.38 -53.20 37.55
C LEU A 198 17.73 -53.95 38.84
N GLY A 199 18.81 -54.75 38.80
CA GLY A 199 19.20 -55.64 39.89
C GLY A 199 19.83 -54.94 41.09
N ASP A 200 20.63 -53.89 40.87
CA ASP A 200 21.26 -53.07 41.91
C ASP A 200 21.27 -51.57 41.53
N PRO A 201 20.15 -50.86 41.70
CA PRO A 201 20.00 -49.46 41.31
C PRO A 201 20.82 -48.47 42.17
N GLN A 202 21.41 -48.92 43.29
CA GLN A 202 22.25 -48.09 44.16
C GLN A 202 23.75 -48.37 44.00
N GLY A 203 24.13 -49.54 43.48
CA GLY A 203 25.50 -49.94 43.21
C GLY A 203 25.80 -50.04 41.72
N ALA A 204 25.83 -51.25 41.18
CA ALA A 204 26.33 -51.51 39.83
C ALA A 204 25.52 -50.79 38.72
N ASP A 205 24.20 -50.67 38.88
CA ASP A 205 23.29 -50.15 37.85
C ASP A 205 22.94 -48.67 38.07
N ARG A 206 23.66 -47.99 38.97
CA ARG A 206 23.34 -46.61 39.39
C ARG A 206 23.28 -45.61 38.23
N TYR A 207 24.11 -45.80 37.20
CA TYR A 207 24.16 -44.91 36.04
C TYR A 207 22.93 -45.06 35.15
N GLU A 208 22.53 -46.30 34.87
CA GLU A 208 21.35 -46.62 34.08
C GLU A 208 20.06 -46.23 34.83
N ALA A 209 20.01 -46.47 36.14
CA ALA A 209 18.93 -46.03 36.99
C ALA A 209 18.75 -44.50 36.94
N ALA A 210 19.84 -43.73 36.97
CA ALA A 210 19.79 -42.28 36.86
C ALA A 210 19.30 -41.81 35.47
N LEU A 211 19.70 -42.52 34.40
CA LEU A 211 19.26 -42.24 33.03
C LEU A 211 17.75 -42.49 32.86
N LEU A 212 17.27 -43.67 33.25
CA LEU A 212 15.85 -44.04 33.13
C LEU A 212 14.97 -43.13 34.01
N ALA A 213 15.43 -42.75 35.20
CA ALA A 213 14.72 -41.79 36.05
C ALA A 213 14.61 -40.40 35.39
N GLN A 214 15.69 -39.91 34.75
CA GLN A 214 15.66 -38.64 34.03
C GLN A 214 14.73 -38.68 32.82
N VAL A 215 14.70 -39.79 32.08
CA VAL A 215 13.81 -40.00 30.95
C VAL A 215 12.34 -40.08 31.40
N ALA A 216 12.04 -40.79 32.49
CA ALA A 216 10.70 -40.86 33.05
C ALA A 216 10.18 -39.47 33.44
N LEU A 217 11.00 -38.65 34.09
CA LEU A 217 10.66 -37.27 34.46
C LEU A 217 10.39 -36.39 33.23
N LEU A 218 11.17 -36.53 32.16
CA LEU A 218 10.93 -35.78 30.92
C LEU A 218 9.61 -36.17 30.24
N LEU A 219 9.28 -37.46 30.22
CA LEU A 219 7.99 -37.93 29.71
C LEU A 219 6.82 -37.43 30.57
N GLU A 220 7.00 -37.37 31.88
CA GLU A 220 6.01 -36.78 32.81
C GLU A 220 5.81 -35.30 32.56
N ASP A 221 6.89 -34.54 32.35
CA ASP A 221 6.82 -33.11 32.02
C ASP A 221 6.08 -32.87 30.70
N ILE A 222 6.33 -33.71 29.67
CA ILE A 222 5.62 -33.67 28.37
C ILE A 222 4.12 -33.97 28.54
N VAL A 223 3.77 -34.91 29.42
CA VAL A 223 2.37 -35.26 29.71
C VAL A 223 1.67 -34.19 30.53
N ALA A 224 2.39 -33.58 31.48
CA ALA A 224 1.88 -32.59 32.42
C ALA A 224 1.59 -31.24 31.76
N ASP A 225 2.39 -30.82 30.78
CA ASP A 225 2.16 -29.55 30.07
C ASP A 225 1.19 -29.73 28.89
N PRO A 226 -0.04 -29.16 28.96
CA PRO A 226 -1.01 -29.24 27.88
C PRO A 226 -0.72 -28.30 26.71
N SER A 227 0.25 -27.38 26.83
CA SER A 227 0.45 -26.30 25.86
C SER A 227 1.90 -26.18 25.39
N LEU A 228 2.07 -25.97 24.09
CA LEU A 228 3.38 -25.68 23.52
C LEU A 228 3.67 -24.18 23.66
N SER A 229 4.17 -23.77 24.82
CA SER A 229 4.74 -22.43 24.98
C SER A 229 6.23 -22.48 24.64
N ARG A 230 6.78 -21.42 24.01
CA ARG A 230 8.24 -21.33 23.77
C ARG A 230 9.04 -21.42 25.08
N GLU A 231 8.42 -21.04 26.20
CA GLU A 231 9.00 -21.05 27.53
C GLU A 231 9.06 -22.47 28.14
N SER A 232 8.17 -23.38 27.74
CA SER A 232 8.15 -24.77 28.22
C SER A 232 8.92 -25.76 27.34
N LEU A 233 8.99 -25.54 26.02
CA LEU A 233 9.79 -26.41 25.14
C LEU A 233 11.29 -26.23 25.28
N ARG A 234 11.75 -24.97 25.40
CA ARG A 234 13.19 -24.66 25.46
C ARG A 234 13.91 -25.37 26.61
N PRO A 235 13.39 -25.40 27.86
CA PRO A 235 14.04 -26.16 28.94
C PRO A 235 14.00 -27.67 28.70
N LEU A 236 12.94 -28.22 28.06
CA LEU A 236 12.89 -29.64 27.70
C LEU A 236 13.97 -30.01 26.68
N GLN A 237 14.08 -29.24 25.60
CA GLN A 237 15.10 -29.44 24.57
C GLN A 237 16.52 -29.28 25.12
N GLN A 238 16.72 -28.31 26.01
CA GLN A 238 18.00 -28.12 26.69
C GLN A 238 18.35 -29.30 27.60
N ARG A 239 17.39 -29.84 28.36
CA ARG A 239 17.63 -31.02 29.22
C ARG A 239 17.94 -32.29 28.41
N ILE A 240 17.29 -32.45 27.26
CA ILE A 240 17.58 -33.57 26.32
C ILE A 240 18.99 -33.43 25.75
N ALA A 241 19.38 -32.22 25.33
CA ALA A 241 20.67 -31.97 24.69
C ALA A 241 21.86 -31.92 25.67
N GLN A 242 21.71 -31.34 26.87
CA GLN A 242 22.81 -31.12 27.81
C GLN A 242 23.34 -32.39 28.47
N ASN A 243 22.50 -33.42 28.58
CA ASN A 243 22.85 -34.67 29.25
C ASN A 243 23.11 -35.82 28.26
N ASP A 244 23.21 -35.53 26.95
CA ASP A 244 23.34 -36.52 25.88
C ASP A 244 22.33 -37.67 26.01
N LEU A 245 21.11 -37.37 26.47
CA LEU A 245 20.14 -38.38 26.89
C LEU A 245 19.77 -39.34 25.77
N LEU A 246 19.67 -38.83 24.53
CA LEU A 246 19.39 -39.67 23.37
C LEU A 246 20.53 -40.63 23.04
N TRP A 247 21.79 -40.19 23.19
CA TRP A 247 22.94 -41.04 22.95
C TRP A 247 23.02 -42.15 24.00
N ARG A 248 22.88 -41.78 25.29
CA ARG A 248 22.91 -42.72 26.42
C ARG A 248 21.74 -43.70 26.40
N LEU A 249 20.54 -43.23 26.04
CA LEU A 249 19.37 -44.10 25.93
C LEU A 249 19.49 -45.07 24.76
N ARG A 250 20.11 -44.67 23.63
CA ARG A 250 20.41 -45.57 22.52
C ARG A 250 21.41 -46.67 22.92
N GLU A 251 22.42 -46.33 23.72
CA GLU A 251 23.39 -47.28 24.28
C GLU A 251 22.68 -48.28 25.22
N ALA A 252 21.91 -47.79 26.20
CA ALA A 252 21.13 -48.65 27.09
C ALA A 252 20.10 -49.53 26.35
N THR A 253 19.50 -49.02 25.26
CA THR A 253 18.58 -49.80 24.43
C THR A 253 19.29 -50.97 23.74
N GLN A 254 20.56 -50.82 23.36
CA GLN A 254 21.34 -51.90 22.72
C GLN A 254 21.72 -53.01 23.70
N GLU A 255 21.87 -52.68 24.98
CA GLU A 255 22.23 -53.61 26.06
C GLU A 255 21.00 -54.26 26.72
N ALA A 256 19.80 -53.71 26.49
CA ALA A 256 18.54 -54.18 27.06
C ALA A 256 18.07 -55.55 26.51
N GLU A 257 17.30 -56.26 27.33
CA GLU A 257 16.68 -57.52 26.94
C GLU A 257 15.71 -57.34 25.75
N PRO A 258 15.50 -58.39 24.90
CA PRO A 258 14.68 -58.29 23.70
C PRO A 258 13.24 -57.75 23.92
N GLY A 259 12.66 -57.98 25.10
CA GLY A 259 11.33 -57.48 25.48
C GLY A 259 11.29 -55.98 25.84
N GLN A 260 12.41 -55.42 26.30
CA GLN A 260 12.55 -54.01 26.69
C GLN A 260 13.09 -53.15 25.53
N HIS A 261 13.89 -53.75 24.63
CA HIS A 261 14.50 -53.10 23.47
C HIS A 261 13.51 -52.30 22.60
N SER A 262 12.40 -52.94 22.18
CA SER A 262 11.39 -52.30 21.32
C SER A 262 10.75 -51.08 21.99
N LYS A 263 10.52 -51.15 23.30
CA LYS A 263 9.85 -50.09 24.06
C LYS A 263 10.81 -48.92 24.35
N LEU A 264 12.08 -49.18 24.66
CA LEU A 264 13.09 -48.12 24.85
C LEU A 264 13.48 -47.44 23.53
N ALA A 265 13.47 -48.18 22.41
CA ALA A 265 13.62 -47.59 21.07
C ALA A 265 12.48 -46.61 20.74
N GLN A 266 11.24 -46.95 21.11
CA GLN A 266 10.08 -46.06 20.93
C GLN A 266 10.18 -44.79 21.78
N VAL A 267 10.65 -44.90 23.03
CA VAL A 267 10.93 -43.74 23.89
C VAL A 267 12.01 -42.85 23.28
N THR A 268 13.07 -43.44 22.73
CA THR A 268 14.16 -42.73 22.05
C THR A 268 13.63 -41.89 20.88
N LEU A 269 12.80 -42.48 20.01
CA LEU A 269 12.23 -41.78 18.85
C LEU A 269 11.34 -40.60 19.26
N LEU A 270 10.59 -40.73 20.34
CA LEU A 270 9.71 -39.65 20.82
C LEU A 270 10.49 -38.52 21.50
N LEU A 271 11.59 -38.82 22.19
CA LEU A 271 12.48 -37.78 22.71
C LEU A 271 13.23 -37.06 21.59
N GLU A 272 13.57 -37.76 20.51
CA GLU A 272 14.16 -37.15 19.30
C GLU A 272 13.16 -36.25 18.58
N GLU A 273 11.89 -36.65 18.52
CA GLU A 273 10.81 -35.80 18.03
C GLU A 273 10.65 -34.55 18.93
N ALA A 274 10.65 -34.72 20.26
CA ALA A 274 10.56 -33.62 21.21
C ALA A 274 11.72 -32.61 21.10
N GLN A 275 12.93 -33.09 20.80
CA GLN A 275 14.11 -32.25 20.60
C GLN A 275 13.98 -31.35 19.35
N ASN A 276 13.22 -31.79 18.34
CA ASN A 276 13.13 -31.15 17.02
C ASN A 276 11.90 -30.24 16.80
N LEU A 277 11.02 -30.08 17.81
CA LEU A 277 9.83 -29.19 17.77
C LEU A 277 10.17 -27.68 17.87
#